data_AF-A0A2E1Q4R4-F1
#
_entry.id   AF-A0A2E1Q4R4-F1
#
_cell.length_a   1.000
_cell.length_b   1.000
_cell.length_c   1.000
_cell.angle_alpha   90.00
_cell.angle_beta   90.00
_cell.angle_gamma   90.00
#
_symmetry.space_group_name_H-M   'P 1'
#
loop_
_entity.id
_entity.type
_entity.pdbx_description
1 polymer ?
#
loop_
_entity_poly.entity_id
_entity_poly.type
_entity_poly.pdbx_seq_one_letter_code
_entity_poly.pdbx_strand_id
1 'polypeptide(L)'
;MLWKMWVAFATLFLSQWVMAKGPDYSIFEVRRQLALSNDEKTEKDFYIYAGKAEGIREGAVYDVVRRVPLYDGFQNRSLGEVSIKVAQVKVIFVDQNVSIARHFRDFSRAALPVLRDNYILLGDVIDPDSAKNNAGSYTPIYSTQDTASNEPQQEDPNAVKLVINSIDLTDQAYSR
;
A
#
# COMPACT_ATOMS: atom_id res chain seq x y z
N MET A 1 32.20 -13.37 51.70
CA MET A 1 32.00 -12.05 51.07
C MET A 1 32.24 -12.07 49.54
N LEU A 2 33.22 -12.84 49.04
CA LEU A 2 33.54 -12.99 47.61
C LEU A 2 32.42 -13.56 46.72
N TRP A 3 31.65 -14.56 47.18
CA TRP A 3 30.54 -15.17 46.42
C TRP A 3 29.47 -14.14 46.03
N LYS A 4 29.13 -13.22 46.94
CA LYS A 4 28.15 -12.16 46.68
C LYS A 4 28.61 -11.19 45.58
N MET A 5 29.92 -11.04 45.41
CA MET A 5 30.53 -10.21 44.37
C MET A 5 30.44 -10.87 42.99
N TRP A 6 30.61 -12.19 42.91
CA TRP A 6 30.41 -12.97 41.68
C TRP A 6 28.94 -13.04 41.25
N VAL A 7 28.02 -13.16 42.22
CA VAL A 7 26.58 -13.10 41.92
C VAL A 7 26.21 -11.72 41.37
N ALA A 8 26.67 -10.63 41.98
CA ALA A 8 26.41 -9.28 41.47
C ALA A 8 27.01 -9.03 40.07
N PHE A 9 28.19 -9.59 39.78
CA PHE A 9 28.79 -9.52 38.44
C PHE A 9 28.02 -10.33 37.40
N ALA A 10 27.48 -11.49 37.78
CA ALA A 10 26.62 -12.31 36.91
C ALA A 10 25.27 -11.64 36.63
N THR A 11 24.66 -10.95 37.60
CA THR A 11 23.41 -10.20 37.39
C THR A 11 23.60 -8.98 36.48
N LEU A 12 24.78 -8.33 36.53
CA LEU A 12 25.11 -7.19 35.66
C LEU A 12 25.37 -7.63 34.20
N PHE A 13 25.86 -8.86 33.99
CA PHE A 13 26.03 -9.43 32.66
C PHE A 13 24.71 -9.94 32.04
N LEU A 14 23.74 -10.32 32.88
CA LEU A 14 22.43 -10.80 32.41
C LEU A 14 21.46 -9.67 32.00
N SER A 15 21.73 -8.41 32.37
CA SER A 15 20.86 -7.28 32.00
C SER A 15 21.16 -6.69 30.61
N GLN A 16 22.17 -7.20 29.91
CA GLN A 16 22.56 -6.71 28.57
C GLN A 16 21.81 -7.38 27.42
N TRP A 17 20.75 -8.16 27.70
CA TRP A 17 19.78 -8.55 26.68
C TRP A 17 18.90 -7.35 26.33
N VAL A 18 19.50 -6.36 25.68
CA VAL A 18 18.78 -5.29 25.00
C VAL A 18 17.96 -5.97 23.91
N MET A 19 16.65 -5.83 24.03
CA MET A 19 15.67 -6.23 23.03
C MET A 19 16.07 -5.58 21.70
N ALA A 20 16.70 -6.34 20.81
CA ALA A 20 16.88 -5.94 19.44
C ALA A 20 15.48 -5.89 18.80
N LYS A 21 14.91 -4.69 18.68
CA LYS A 21 13.74 -4.47 17.84
C LYS A 21 14.17 -4.86 16.43
N GLY A 22 13.55 -5.93 15.89
CA GLY A 22 13.85 -6.39 14.55
C GLY A 22 13.73 -5.26 13.52
N PRO A 23 14.45 -5.32 12.40
CA PRO A 23 14.42 -4.26 11.40
C PRO A 23 12.99 -4.02 10.92
N ASP A 24 12.55 -2.76 10.97
CA ASP A 24 11.28 -2.36 10.38
C ASP A 24 11.48 -2.35 8.86
N TYR A 25 10.96 -3.38 8.16
CA TYR A 25 11.01 -3.61 6.70
C TYR A 25 10.22 -2.54 5.91
N SER A 26 10.52 -1.28 6.17
CA SER A 26 9.72 -0.12 5.78
C SER A 26 10.21 0.49 4.48
N ILE A 27 9.26 1.06 3.74
CA ILE A 27 9.50 1.86 2.55
C ILE A 27 9.92 3.25 3.01
N PHE A 28 11.13 3.65 2.67
CA PHE A 28 11.71 4.92 3.12
C PHE A 28 11.89 5.96 2.01
N GLU A 29 11.83 5.52 0.76
CA GLU A 29 11.90 6.42 -0.39
C GLU A 29 11.06 5.89 -1.54
N VAL A 30 10.38 6.80 -2.25
CA VAL A 30 9.64 6.51 -3.48
C VAL A 30 10.20 7.40 -4.58
N ARG A 31 10.71 6.78 -5.64
CA ARG A 31 11.18 7.50 -6.83
C ARG A 31 10.24 7.26 -7.99
N ARG A 32 9.94 8.31 -8.73
CA ARG A 32 9.08 8.27 -9.92
C ARG A 32 9.85 8.88 -11.08
N GLN A 33 9.83 8.21 -12.22
CA GLN A 33 10.29 8.81 -13.47
C GLN A 33 9.30 9.90 -13.92
N LEU A 34 9.78 11.06 -14.37
CA LEU A 34 8.90 12.07 -14.93
C LEU A 34 8.58 11.69 -16.37
N ALA A 35 7.28 11.55 -16.68
CA ALA A 35 6.84 11.40 -18.07
C ALA A 35 7.09 12.71 -18.82
N LEU A 36 7.72 12.63 -19.97
CA LEU A 36 7.94 13.78 -20.87
C LEU A 36 6.81 13.92 -21.89
N SER A 37 5.95 12.91 -22.00
CA SER A 37 4.77 12.87 -22.86
C SER A 37 3.60 12.19 -22.14
N ASN A 38 2.37 12.49 -22.55
CA ASN A 38 1.16 11.92 -21.95
C ASN A 38 1.03 10.41 -22.15
N ASP A 39 1.63 9.87 -23.22
CA ASP A 39 1.58 8.44 -23.55
C ASP A 39 2.77 7.65 -22.94
N GLU A 40 3.66 8.31 -22.22
CA GLU A 40 4.84 7.66 -21.65
C GLU A 40 4.51 6.92 -20.35
N LYS A 41 4.75 5.62 -20.37
CA LYS A 41 4.62 4.76 -19.20
C LYS A 41 5.70 5.10 -18.17
N THR A 42 5.28 5.66 -17.05
CA THR A 42 6.18 5.99 -15.94
C THR A 42 6.43 4.79 -15.02
N GLU A 43 7.67 4.55 -14.65
CA GLU A 43 8.02 3.60 -13.59
C GLU A 43 8.10 4.28 -12.21
N LYS A 44 7.70 3.54 -11.16
CA LYS A 44 7.82 3.95 -9.75
C LYS A 44 8.62 2.89 -9.00
N ASP A 45 9.70 3.33 -8.37
CA ASP A 45 10.60 2.51 -7.57
C ASP A 45 10.40 2.81 -6.07
N PHE A 46 10.36 1.76 -5.28
CA PHE A 46 10.18 1.78 -3.83
C PHE A 46 11.45 1.26 -3.17
N TYR A 47 12.10 2.08 -2.34
CA TYR A 47 13.29 1.71 -1.59
C TYR A 47 12.89 1.24 -0.21
N ILE A 48 13.42 0.09 0.19
CA ILE A 48 13.00 -0.64 1.38
C ILE A 48 14.20 -0.85 2.30
N TYR A 49 14.04 -0.60 3.61
CA TYR A 49 15.02 -0.92 4.65
C TYR A 49 15.05 -2.42 4.95
N ALA A 50 15.41 -3.21 3.95
CA ALA A 50 15.70 -4.63 4.05
C ALA A 50 16.44 -5.08 2.80
N GLY A 51 17.48 -5.89 2.95
CA GLY A 51 18.32 -6.41 1.90
C GLY A 51 18.70 -7.88 2.12
N LYS A 52 19.88 -8.26 1.64
CA LYS A 52 20.41 -9.63 1.74
C LYS A 52 20.58 -10.08 3.19
N ALA A 53 20.96 -9.18 4.09
CA ALA A 53 21.16 -9.48 5.50
C ALA A 53 19.85 -9.97 6.17
N GLU A 54 18.72 -9.45 5.71
CA GLU A 54 17.37 -9.80 6.16
C GLU A 54 16.71 -10.89 5.31
N GLY A 55 17.44 -11.48 4.35
CA GLY A 55 16.96 -12.59 3.52
C GLY A 55 16.09 -12.18 2.33
N ILE A 56 16.07 -10.90 1.95
CA ILE A 56 15.38 -10.43 0.75
C ILE A 56 16.07 -10.98 -0.50
N ARG A 57 15.26 -11.42 -1.47
CA ARG A 57 15.74 -12.00 -2.74
C ARG A 57 15.29 -11.19 -3.93
N GLU A 58 16.16 -11.05 -4.91
CA GLU A 58 15.82 -10.43 -6.19
C GLU A 58 14.76 -11.26 -6.91
N GLY A 59 13.81 -10.58 -7.56
CA GLY A 59 12.67 -11.20 -8.24
C GLY A 59 11.55 -11.69 -7.32
N ALA A 60 11.75 -11.71 -5.99
CA ALA A 60 10.71 -12.06 -5.05
C ALA A 60 9.59 -11.00 -5.01
N VAL A 61 8.37 -11.46 -4.79
CA VAL A 61 7.19 -10.59 -4.65
C VAL A 61 6.75 -10.60 -3.19
N TYR A 62 6.58 -9.41 -2.62
CA TYR A 62 6.12 -9.21 -1.25
C TYR A 62 4.80 -8.44 -1.22
N ASP A 63 3.96 -8.78 -0.25
CA ASP A 63 2.77 -8.01 0.10
C ASP A 63 3.22 -6.77 0.90
N VAL A 64 2.74 -5.59 0.51
CA VAL A 64 2.91 -4.33 1.24
C VAL A 64 1.73 -4.16 2.19
N VAL A 65 2.01 -3.88 3.45
CA VAL A 65 1.02 -3.67 4.51
C VAL A 65 1.18 -2.29 5.13
N ARG A 66 0.04 -1.65 5.42
CA ARG A 66 -0.04 -0.39 6.15
C ARG A 66 -0.52 -0.66 7.56
N ARG A 67 0.24 -0.21 8.55
CA ARG A 67 -0.16 -0.21 9.96
C ARG A 67 -0.97 1.04 10.22
N VAL A 68 -2.25 0.88 10.55
CA VAL A 68 -3.15 1.98 10.87
C VAL A 68 -3.44 1.96 12.36
N PRO A 69 -3.13 3.03 13.11
CA PRO A 69 -3.46 3.10 14.53
C PRO A 69 -4.98 3.17 14.70
N LEU A 70 -5.50 2.35 15.61
CA LEU A 70 -6.89 2.37 16.02
C LEU A 70 -7.00 3.11 17.34
N TYR A 71 -7.83 4.15 17.35
CA TYR A 71 -8.01 5.01 18.51
C TYR A 71 -9.49 5.20 18.80
N ASP A 72 -9.86 4.96 20.06
CA ASP A 72 -11.21 5.17 20.57
C ASP A 72 -11.31 6.56 21.19
N GLY A 73 -11.95 7.48 20.47
CA GLY A 73 -12.16 8.86 20.92
C GLY A 73 -13.08 9.00 22.13
N PHE A 74 -13.97 8.02 22.40
CA PHE A 74 -14.88 8.09 23.55
C PHE A 74 -14.17 7.75 24.86
N GLN A 75 -13.29 6.76 24.82
CA GLN A 75 -12.54 6.31 25.99
C GLN A 75 -11.13 6.89 26.06
N ASN A 76 -10.76 7.77 25.12
CA ASN A 76 -9.45 8.40 25.00
C ASN A 76 -8.30 7.37 25.08
N ARG A 77 -8.46 6.22 24.42
CA ARG A 77 -7.52 5.09 24.51
C ARG A 77 -7.11 4.59 23.13
N SER A 78 -5.84 4.22 23.00
CA SER A 78 -5.35 3.48 21.84
C SER A 78 -5.78 2.02 21.95
N LEU A 79 -6.34 1.49 20.86
CA LEU A 79 -6.70 0.07 20.72
C LEU A 79 -5.59 -0.74 20.05
N GLY A 80 -4.49 -0.10 19.66
CA GLY A 80 -3.36 -0.71 18.95
C GLY A 80 -3.34 -0.35 17.48
N GLU A 81 -2.86 -1.27 16.64
CA GLU A 81 -2.71 -1.07 15.19
C GLU A 81 -3.34 -2.22 14.41
N VAL A 82 -3.96 -1.91 13.27
CA VAL A 82 -4.42 -2.90 12.29
C VAL A 82 -3.51 -2.88 11.07
N SER A 83 -3.12 -4.06 10.59
CA SER A 83 -2.31 -4.19 9.38
C SER A 83 -3.22 -4.47 8.17
N ILE A 84 -3.22 -3.56 7.21
CA ILE A 84 -4.08 -3.61 6.01
C ILE A 84 -3.21 -3.80 4.78
N LYS A 85 -3.56 -4.75 3.92
CA LYS A 85 -2.84 -4.98 2.65
C LYS A 85 -3.07 -3.83 1.68
N VAL A 86 -1.99 -3.24 1.18
CA VAL A 86 -2.03 -2.10 0.24
C VAL A 86 -1.91 -2.61 -1.19
N ALA A 87 -0.77 -3.20 -1.54
CA ALA A 87 -0.46 -3.70 -2.88
C ALA A 87 0.65 -4.76 -2.78
N GLN A 88 1.13 -5.25 -3.91
CA GLN A 88 2.33 -6.09 -3.95
C GLN A 88 3.43 -5.40 -4.73
N VAL A 89 4.66 -5.67 -4.31
CA VAL A 89 5.87 -5.17 -4.97
C VAL A 89 6.76 -6.33 -5.36
N LYS A 90 7.42 -6.20 -6.51
CA LYS A 90 8.44 -7.14 -6.97
C LYS A 90 9.80 -6.51 -6.78
N VAL A 91 10.68 -7.21 -6.08
CA VAL A 91 12.05 -6.77 -5.86
C VAL A 91 12.84 -6.88 -7.16
N ILE A 92 13.46 -5.78 -7.58
CA ILE A 92 14.25 -5.68 -8.82
C ILE A 92 15.75 -5.56 -8.54
N PHE A 93 16.14 -5.20 -7.32
CA PHE A 93 17.53 -5.09 -6.92
C PHE A 93 17.66 -5.28 -5.41
N VAL A 94 18.73 -5.93 -4.97
CA VAL A 94 19.01 -6.20 -3.56
C VAL A 94 20.47 -5.92 -3.23
N ASP A 95 20.68 -5.05 -2.26
CA ASP A 95 21.97 -4.78 -1.61
C ASP A 95 21.99 -5.40 -0.20
N GLN A 96 23.02 -5.15 0.59
CA GLN A 96 23.20 -5.77 1.90
C GLN A 96 22.05 -5.46 2.87
N ASN A 97 21.66 -4.20 3.00
CA ASN A 97 20.66 -3.73 3.98
C ASN A 97 19.46 -3.02 3.33
N VAL A 98 19.48 -2.88 1.99
CA VAL A 98 18.48 -2.13 1.23
C VAL A 98 18.10 -2.93 0.00
N SER A 99 16.84 -2.81 -0.40
CA SER A 99 16.35 -3.34 -1.66
C SER A 99 15.49 -2.32 -2.38
N ILE A 100 15.37 -2.51 -3.69
CA ILE A 100 14.54 -1.69 -4.58
C ILE A 100 13.49 -2.61 -5.18
N ALA A 101 12.23 -2.16 -5.12
CA ALA A 101 11.10 -2.89 -5.66
C ALA A 101 10.23 -2.01 -6.55
N ARG A 102 9.47 -2.63 -7.45
CA ARG A 102 8.48 -1.96 -8.30
C ARG A 102 7.09 -2.48 -7.99
N HIS A 103 6.08 -1.64 -8.20
CA HIS A 103 4.67 -2.04 -8.05
C HIS A 103 4.37 -3.24 -8.95
N PHE A 104 3.83 -4.32 -8.39
CA PHE A 104 3.53 -5.58 -9.07
C PHE A 104 2.04 -5.75 -9.38
N ARG A 105 1.21 -5.69 -8.34
CA ARG A 105 -0.25 -5.80 -8.49
C ARG A 105 -0.98 -5.19 -7.30
N ASP A 106 -2.21 -4.76 -7.52
CA ASP A 106 -3.12 -4.35 -6.46
C ASP A 106 -3.95 -5.54 -5.95
N PHE A 107 -4.45 -5.42 -4.72
CA PHE A 107 -5.41 -6.38 -4.18
C PHE A 107 -6.84 -5.99 -4.54
N SER A 108 -7.71 -6.99 -4.73
CA SER A 108 -9.16 -6.75 -4.76
C SER A 108 -9.63 -6.18 -3.42
N ARG A 109 -10.34 -5.05 -3.48
CA ARG A 109 -10.78 -4.32 -2.28
C ARG A 109 -12.09 -4.83 -1.67
N ALA A 110 -12.80 -5.74 -2.35
CA ALA A 110 -14.13 -6.19 -1.92
C ALA A 110 -14.15 -6.83 -0.51
N ALA A 111 -13.03 -7.44 -0.10
CA ALA A 111 -12.89 -8.10 1.20
C ALA A 111 -11.84 -7.44 2.13
N LEU A 112 -11.39 -6.23 1.79
CA LEU A 112 -10.38 -5.51 2.58
C LEU A 112 -10.95 -4.23 3.17
N PRO A 113 -10.48 -3.79 4.36
CA PRO A 113 -10.81 -2.48 4.89
C PRO A 113 -10.49 -1.36 3.90
N VAL A 114 -11.31 -0.31 3.90
CA VAL A 114 -11.10 0.88 3.07
C VAL A 114 -9.84 1.61 3.54
N LEU A 115 -8.93 1.88 2.61
CA LEU A 115 -7.79 2.75 2.83
C LEU A 115 -8.15 4.17 2.41
N ARG A 116 -7.62 5.17 3.14
CA ARG A 116 -7.72 6.57 2.72
C ARG A 116 -7.05 6.79 1.36
N ASP A 117 -5.86 6.20 1.19
CA ASP A 117 -5.06 6.28 -0.02
C ASP A 117 -4.71 4.87 -0.47
N ASN A 118 -5.10 4.50 -1.70
CA ASN A 118 -4.87 3.17 -2.26
C ASN A 118 -3.44 2.94 -2.79
N TYR A 119 -2.60 3.98 -2.75
CA TYR A 119 -1.21 3.94 -3.17
C TYR A 119 -0.29 3.46 -2.06
N ILE A 120 0.85 2.88 -2.45
CA ILE A 120 1.97 2.61 -1.54
C ILE A 120 2.56 3.96 -1.10
N LEU A 121 2.76 4.12 0.21
CA LEU A 121 3.27 5.34 0.83
C LEU A 121 4.59 5.08 1.58
N LEU A 122 5.27 6.18 1.93
CA LEU A 122 6.39 6.14 2.86
C LEU A 122 5.91 5.63 4.23
N GLY A 123 6.71 4.76 4.84
CA GLY A 123 6.40 4.11 6.11
C GLY A 123 5.52 2.86 5.99
N ASP A 124 4.99 2.55 4.81
CA ASP A 124 4.40 1.22 4.58
C ASP A 124 5.48 0.14 4.74
N VAL A 125 5.09 -1.05 5.17
CA VAL A 125 6.02 -2.14 5.53
C VAL A 125 5.79 -3.31 4.59
N ILE A 126 6.86 -3.98 4.15
CA ILE A 126 6.73 -5.27 3.46
C ILE A 126 6.56 -6.39 4.48
N ASP A 127 5.68 -7.33 4.18
CA ASP A 127 5.52 -8.54 4.98
C ASP A 127 6.55 -9.60 4.54
N PRO A 128 7.63 -9.86 5.30
CA PRO A 128 8.68 -10.79 4.88
C PRO A 128 8.18 -12.23 4.72
N ASP A 129 7.13 -12.62 5.44
CA ASP A 129 6.54 -13.96 5.38
C ASP A 129 5.68 -14.17 4.13
N SER A 130 5.30 -13.08 3.45
CA SER A 130 4.48 -13.11 2.24
C SER A 130 5.24 -13.44 0.95
N ALA A 131 6.55 -13.69 1.05
CA ALA A 131 7.46 -13.87 -0.08
C ALA A 131 6.97 -14.94 -1.07
N LYS A 132 6.68 -14.52 -2.30
CA LYS A 132 6.28 -15.40 -3.41
C LYS A 132 7.35 -15.39 -4.48
N ASN A 133 7.76 -16.58 -4.92
CA ASN A 133 8.61 -16.74 -6.09
C ASN A 133 7.70 -16.74 -7.32
N ASN A 134 7.57 -15.60 -8.00
CA ASN A 134 6.67 -15.50 -9.15
C ASN A 134 7.46 -15.42 -10.46
N ALA A 135 7.41 -16.51 -11.24
CA ALA A 135 7.94 -16.55 -12.61
C ALA A 135 6.99 -15.90 -13.64
N GLY A 136 5.83 -15.40 -13.19
CA GLY A 136 4.85 -14.73 -14.05
C GLY A 136 5.35 -13.38 -14.58
N SER A 137 5.14 -13.15 -15.88
CA SER A 137 5.48 -11.92 -16.60
C SER A 137 4.86 -10.69 -15.94
N TYR A 138 5.69 -9.69 -15.69
CA TYR A 138 5.32 -8.42 -15.08
C TYR A 138 4.58 -7.53 -16.08
N THR A 139 3.29 -7.28 -15.85
CA THR A 139 2.55 -6.18 -16.49
C THR A 139 2.07 -5.22 -15.40
N PRO A 140 2.69 -4.05 -15.23
CA PRO A 140 2.28 -3.10 -14.19
C PRO A 140 0.86 -2.59 -14.49
N ILE A 141 -0.01 -2.67 -13.48
CA ILE A 141 -1.36 -2.11 -13.53
C ILE A 141 -1.28 -0.71 -12.95
N TYR A 142 -1.39 0.32 -13.79
CA TYR A 142 -1.51 1.69 -13.32
C TYR A 142 -2.98 2.01 -13.11
N SER A 143 -3.35 2.45 -11.91
CA SER A 143 -4.66 3.04 -11.65
C SER A 143 -4.76 4.38 -12.40
N THR A 144 -5.74 4.51 -13.27
CA THR A 144 -6.11 5.73 -14.03
C THR A 144 -6.58 6.92 -13.16
N GLN A 145 -6.28 6.93 -11.87
CA GLN A 145 -6.75 7.98 -10.94
C GLN A 145 -5.83 9.21 -10.86
N ASP A 146 -4.73 9.27 -11.61
CA ASP A 146 -3.86 10.47 -11.68
C ASP A 146 -4.33 11.51 -12.72
N THR A 147 -5.46 11.29 -13.43
CA THR A 147 -6.13 12.30 -14.28
C THR A 147 -7.34 12.88 -13.57
N ALA A 148 -7.12 13.51 -12.42
CA ALA A 148 -8.07 14.43 -11.80
C ALA A 148 -7.39 15.79 -11.63
N SER A 149 -7.12 16.46 -12.75
CA SER A 149 -6.78 17.87 -12.78
C SER A 149 -7.63 18.55 -13.86
N ASN A 150 -8.71 19.18 -13.40
CA ASN A 150 -9.22 20.47 -13.87
C ASN A 150 -9.06 20.77 -15.38
N GLU A 151 -10.07 20.42 -16.16
CA GLU A 151 -10.44 21.23 -17.34
C GLU A 151 -11.70 22.04 -16.98
N PRO A 152 -11.74 23.36 -17.25
CA PRO A 152 -12.98 24.12 -17.16
C PRO A 152 -13.98 23.54 -18.16
N GLN A 153 -15.18 23.23 -17.70
CA GLN A 153 -16.29 22.87 -18.57
C GLN A 153 -16.53 24.03 -19.55
N GLN A 154 -16.15 23.83 -20.81
CA GLN A 154 -16.63 24.66 -21.90
C GLN A 154 -18.07 24.25 -22.16
N GLU A 155 -19.02 25.02 -21.62
CA GLU A 155 -20.45 24.87 -21.91
C GLU A 155 -20.66 24.98 -23.43
N ASP A 156 -21.21 23.91 -24.02
CA ASP A 156 -21.75 23.95 -25.37
C ASP A 156 -23.02 24.81 -25.36
N PRO A 157 -23.04 25.96 -26.05
CA PRO A 157 -24.17 26.88 -26.01
C PRO A 157 -25.43 26.37 -26.70
N ASN A 158 -25.44 25.15 -27.27
CA ASN A 158 -26.57 24.64 -28.06
C ASN A 158 -27.22 23.33 -27.56
N ALA A 159 -26.88 22.84 -26.38
CA ALA A 159 -27.50 21.61 -25.85
C ALA A 159 -28.73 21.88 -24.96
N VAL A 160 -29.81 22.47 -25.51
CA VAL A 160 -31.13 22.37 -24.87
C VAL A 160 -31.79 21.07 -25.31
N LYS A 161 -31.69 20.02 -24.48
CA LYS A 161 -32.44 18.77 -24.67
C LYS A 161 -33.72 18.83 -23.83
N LEU A 162 -34.83 19.23 -24.46
CA LEU A 162 -36.16 19.13 -23.87
C LEU A 162 -36.49 17.64 -23.66
N VAL A 163 -36.58 17.22 -22.40
CA VAL A 163 -37.12 15.92 -22.02
C VAL A 163 -38.64 16.05 -21.98
N ILE A 164 -39.31 15.62 -23.05
CA ILE A 164 -40.77 15.46 -23.07
C ILE A 164 -41.06 14.05 -22.56
N ASN A 165 -41.68 13.93 -21.39
CA ASN A 165 -42.25 12.66 -20.93
C ASN A 165 -43.46 12.33 -21.82
N SER A 166 -43.33 11.33 -22.70
CA SER A 166 -44.48 10.74 -23.38
C SER A 166 -45.21 9.80 -22.40
N ILE A 167 -46.44 10.17 -22.04
CA ILE A 167 -47.38 9.29 -21.35
C ILE A 167 -48.08 8.48 -22.45
N ASP A 168 -47.89 7.16 -22.47
CA ASP A 168 -48.65 6.26 -23.31
C ASP A 168 -50.08 6.13 -22.77
N LEU A 169 -51.02 6.72 -23.50
CA LEU A 169 -52.46 6.52 -23.32
C LEU A 169 -52.95 5.63 -24.46
N THR A 170 -53.12 4.34 -24.18
CA THR A 170 -53.85 3.44 -25.09
C THR A 170 -54.74 2.46 -24.31
N ASP A 171 -56.02 2.54 -24.64
CA ASP A 171 -57.07 1.52 -24.53
C ASP A 171 -57.45 0.94 -23.17
N GLN A 172 -58.27 1.70 -22.44
CA GLN A 172 -59.49 1.11 -21.85
C GLN A 172 -60.72 1.90 -22.28
N ALA A 173 -61.25 1.53 -23.45
CA ALA A 173 -62.60 1.82 -23.85
C ALA A 173 -63.31 0.49 -24.18
N TYR A 174 -64.33 0.17 -23.39
CA TYR A 174 -65.42 -0.79 -23.61
C TYR A 174 -65.20 -2.30 -23.45
N SER A 175 -65.75 -2.84 -22.35
CA SER A 175 -66.65 -4.00 -22.41
C SER A 175 -67.62 -4.02 -21.22
N ARG A 176 -68.87 -3.63 -21.51
CA ARG A 176 -70.17 -3.98 -20.89
C ARG A 176 -70.42 -3.69 -19.42
#